data_AF-A0A0C1ZUT0-F1
#
_entry.id   AF-A0A0C1ZUT0-F1
#
_cell.length_a   1.000
_cell.length_b   1.000
_cell.length_c   1.000
_cell.angle_alpha   90.00
_cell.angle_beta   90.00
_cell.angle_gamma   90.00
#
_symmetry.space_group_name_H-M   'P 1'
#
loop_
_entity.id
_entity.type
_entity.pdbx_description
1 polymer ?
#
loop_
_entity_poly.entity_id
_entity_poly.type
_entity_poly.pdbx_seq_one_letter_code
_entity_poly.pdbx_strand_id
1 'polypeptide(L)'
;MRSYQVEVWADNWSSMYLDETLLMEDAEPITQERSFNAEIFSFEATPPFGLNVIMKDFIENDSGLEYIGEPNQQMGDGGYIMQVTDMESGERVVVSDASWRCLTIHEAPLNKECESSASPLDDCEWEIGEEPDGWKSAAFDDAAWVAPSVYTSEQVQPKEGYNEISWDPDAQFIWGADLETHNTLLCRVTVEG
;
A
#
# COMPACT_ATOMS: atom_id res chain seq x y z
N MET A 1 8.07 -26.38 1.56
CA MET A 1 7.98 -25.41 0.46
C MET A 1 6.71 -25.68 -0.29
N ARG A 2 5.82 -24.70 -0.32
CA ARG A 2 4.53 -24.70 -1.02
C ARG A 2 4.53 -23.53 -2.00
N SER A 3 3.64 -23.58 -2.98
CA SER A 3 3.44 -22.51 -3.96
C SER A 3 2.27 -21.62 -3.53
N TYR A 4 2.45 -20.32 -3.61
CA TYR A 4 1.45 -19.32 -3.23
C TYR A 4 1.16 -18.42 -4.42
N GLN A 5 -0.11 -18.10 -4.64
CA GLN A 5 -0.55 -17.06 -5.56
C GLN A 5 -0.96 -15.82 -4.76
N VAL A 6 -0.51 -14.66 -5.22
CA VAL A 6 -0.90 -13.36 -4.68
C VAL A 6 -1.72 -12.65 -5.73
N GLU A 7 -2.82 -12.04 -5.29
CA GLU A 7 -3.62 -11.10 -6.07
C GLU A 7 -3.68 -9.81 -5.28
N VAL A 8 -3.40 -8.68 -5.92
CA VAL A 8 -3.27 -7.38 -5.26
C VAL A 8 -3.75 -6.27 -6.16
N TRP A 9 -4.31 -5.23 -5.54
CA TRP A 9 -4.62 -3.96 -6.18
C TRP A 9 -4.14 -2.80 -5.31
N ALA A 10 -3.57 -1.76 -5.94
CA ALA A 10 -3.10 -0.56 -5.27
C ALA A 10 -3.54 0.72 -5.99
N ASP A 11 -3.92 1.73 -5.19
CA ASP A 11 -3.96 3.14 -5.56
C ASP A 11 -2.75 3.82 -4.88
N ASN A 12 -1.64 4.07 -5.56
CA ASN A 12 -1.34 3.79 -6.97
C ASN A 12 -0.34 2.65 -7.19
N TRP A 13 0.56 2.45 -6.24
CA TRP A 13 1.71 1.59 -6.45
C TRP A 13 2.06 0.79 -5.21
N SER A 14 2.54 -0.43 -5.43
CA SER A 14 3.09 -1.28 -4.41
C SER A 14 4.29 -2.10 -4.88
N SER A 15 5.13 -2.48 -3.92
CA SER A 15 6.13 -3.54 -4.08
C SER A 15 6.06 -4.49 -2.90
N MET A 16 6.19 -5.78 -3.18
CA MET A 16 6.09 -6.84 -2.19
C MET A 16 7.37 -7.65 -2.11
N TYR A 17 7.77 -7.99 -0.89
CA TYR A 17 8.99 -8.73 -0.58
C TYR A 17 8.69 -9.92 0.33
N LEU A 18 9.41 -11.01 0.10
CA LEU A 18 9.59 -12.11 1.05
C LEU A 18 10.95 -11.91 1.72
N ASP A 19 10.92 -11.56 3.01
CA ASP A 19 12.08 -10.96 3.67
C ASP A 19 12.63 -9.79 2.83
N GLU A 20 13.90 -9.86 2.41
CA GLU A 20 14.58 -8.87 1.55
C GLU A 20 14.43 -9.18 0.04
N THR A 21 13.81 -10.31 -0.33
CA THR A 21 13.71 -10.73 -1.72
C THR A 21 12.47 -10.12 -2.35
N LEU A 22 12.67 -9.26 -3.36
CA LEU A 22 11.58 -8.71 -4.16
C LEU A 22 10.80 -9.84 -4.86
N LEU A 23 9.50 -9.89 -4.62
CA LEU A 23 8.58 -10.81 -5.28
C LEU A 23 7.85 -10.14 -6.44
N MET A 24 7.40 -8.91 -6.22
CA MET A 24 6.61 -8.12 -7.16
C MET A 24 6.89 -6.64 -6.96
N GLU A 25 6.92 -5.91 -8.06
CA GLU A 25 6.81 -4.46 -8.14
C GLU A 25 5.77 -4.16 -9.22
N ASP A 26 4.83 -3.26 -8.95
CA ASP A 26 3.80 -2.89 -9.92
C ASP A 26 4.44 -2.40 -11.22
N ALA A 27 3.88 -2.82 -12.35
CA ALA A 27 4.48 -2.61 -13.66
C ALA A 27 4.50 -1.13 -14.09
N GLU A 28 3.48 -0.37 -13.72
CA GLU A 28 3.44 1.06 -13.98
C GLU A 28 4.15 1.82 -12.86
N PRO A 29 5.18 2.64 -13.17
CA PRO A 29 5.91 3.40 -12.17
C PRO A 29 5.00 4.40 -11.45
N ILE A 30 5.23 4.55 -10.15
CA ILE A 30 4.55 5.53 -9.29
C ILE A 30 4.57 6.96 -9.84
N THR A 31 5.50 7.32 -10.74
CA THR A 31 5.54 8.67 -11.34
C THR A 31 4.46 8.91 -12.41
N GLN A 32 3.56 7.96 -12.66
CA GLN A 32 2.43 8.13 -13.58
C GLN A 32 1.15 8.43 -12.79
N GLU A 33 0.53 9.58 -13.10
CA GLU A 33 -0.71 10.11 -12.49
C GLU A 33 -1.91 9.15 -12.48
N ARG A 34 -1.89 8.08 -13.29
CA ARG A 34 -2.98 7.09 -13.36
C ARG A 34 -2.42 5.68 -13.37
N SER A 35 -1.61 5.35 -12.37
CA SER A 35 -1.15 3.99 -12.14
C SER A 35 -2.16 3.29 -11.21
N PHE A 36 -3.12 2.57 -11.78
CA PHE A 36 -4.01 1.69 -11.02
C PHE A 36 -3.62 0.26 -11.35
N ASN A 37 -2.90 -0.39 -10.43
CA ASN A 37 -2.25 -1.66 -10.71
C ASN A 37 -3.01 -2.79 -10.04
N ALA A 38 -3.46 -3.77 -10.84
CA ALA A 38 -3.87 -5.08 -10.37
C ALA A 38 -2.84 -6.10 -10.81
N GLU A 39 -2.19 -6.77 -9.86
CA GLU A 39 -1.14 -7.74 -10.15
C GLU A 39 -1.52 -9.13 -9.63
N ILE A 40 -1.20 -10.15 -10.43
CA ILE A 40 -1.35 -11.56 -10.05
C ILE A 40 -0.02 -12.27 -10.31
N PHE A 41 0.61 -12.77 -9.26
CA PHE A 41 1.91 -13.44 -9.34
C PHE A 41 1.97 -14.64 -8.40
N SER A 42 3.07 -15.40 -8.48
CA SER A 42 3.27 -16.57 -7.62
C SER A 42 4.70 -16.69 -7.14
N PHE A 43 4.88 -17.27 -5.96
CA PHE A 43 6.17 -17.51 -5.34
C PHE A 43 6.14 -18.80 -4.53
N GLU A 44 7.31 -19.30 -4.14
CA GLU A 44 7.43 -20.48 -3.28
C GLU A 44 8.01 -20.08 -1.91
N ALA A 45 7.42 -20.60 -0.84
CA ALA A 45 7.89 -20.35 0.52
C ALA A 45 7.60 -21.53 1.46
N THR A 46 8.16 -21.50 2.66
CA THR A 46 7.85 -22.46 3.74
C THR A 46 7.34 -21.68 4.95
N PRO A 47 6.09 -21.90 5.40
CA PRO A 47 5.56 -21.23 6.59
C PRO A 47 6.31 -21.58 7.89
N PRO A 48 6.30 -20.67 8.89
CA PRO A 48 5.80 -19.31 8.79
C PRO A 48 6.76 -18.43 7.97
N PHE A 49 6.23 -17.45 7.25
CA PHE A 49 7.03 -16.45 6.53
C PHE A 49 6.38 -15.06 6.59
N GLY A 50 7.21 -14.02 6.49
CA GLY A 50 6.77 -12.63 6.48
C GLY A 50 6.67 -12.07 5.06
N LEU A 51 5.58 -11.37 4.77
CA LEU A 51 5.45 -10.51 3.60
C LEU A 51 5.59 -9.06 4.03
N ASN A 52 6.39 -8.31 3.28
CA ASN A 52 6.65 -6.90 3.49
C ASN A 52 6.18 -6.15 2.26
N VAL A 53 5.45 -5.05 2.45
CA VAL A 53 4.87 -4.26 1.37
C VAL A 53 5.25 -2.80 1.54
N ILE A 54 5.73 -2.18 0.48
CA ILE A 54 5.79 -0.71 0.36
C ILE A 54 4.59 -0.32 -0.48
N MET A 55 3.77 0.60 0.03
CA MET A 55 2.59 1.12 -0.65
C MET A 55 2.74 2.63 -0.81
N LYS A 56 2.38 3.16 -1.98
CA LYS A 56 2.53 4.57 -2.32
C LYS A 56 1.30 5.10 -3.05
N ASP A 57 0.84 6.25 -2.59
CA ASP A 57 -0.07 7.12 -3.31
C ASP A 57 0.73 8.04 -4.24
N PHE A 58 0.16 8.44 -5.37
CA PHE A 58 0.83 9.36 -6.28
C PHE A 58 0.86 10.76 -5.69
N ILE A 59 2.05 11.38 -5.72
CA ILE A 59 2.25 12.78 -5.37
C ILE A 59 3.24 13.37 -6.36
N GLU A 60 3.02 14.60 -6.82
CA GLU A 60 3.95 15.26 -7.74
C GLU A 60 5.24 15.72 -7.04
N ASN A 61 5.12 16.08 -5.76
CA ASN A 61 6.24 16.38 -4.87
C ASN A 61 5.81 16.28 -3.39
N ASP A 62 6.72 16.64 -2.47
CA ASP A 62 6.54 16.50 -1.03
C ASP A 62 5.38 17.31 -0.43
N SER A 63 4.72 18.20 -1.19
CA SER A 63 3.49 18.85 -0.73
C SER A 63 2.33 17.86 -0.55
N GLY A 64 2.44 16.64 -1.09
CA GLY A 64 1.36 15.64 -1.05
C GLY A 64 0.22 15.93 -2.03
N LEU A 65 0.48 16.78 -3.03
CA LEU A 65 -0.54 17.17 -4.02
C LEU A 65 -0.24 16.56 -5.39
N GLU A 66 -1.31 16.37 -6.14
CA GLU A 66 -1.34 16.01 -7.54
C GLU A 66 -1.80 17.20 -8.39
N TYR A 67 -1.47 17.20 -9.68
CA TYR A 67 -1.90 18.19 -10.68
C TYR A 67 -1.57 19.64 -10.27
N ILE A 68 -0.35 19.89 -9.78
CA ILE A 68 0.00 21.16 -9.16
C ILE A 68 -0.02 22.29 -10.20
N GLY A 69 -0.83 23.31 -9.92
CA GLY A 69 -1.07 24.46 -10.79
C GLY A 69 -2.17 24.24 -11.83
N GLU A 70 -2.78 23.06 -11.89
CA GLU A 70 -3.92 22.77 -12.76
C GLU A 70 -5.27 23.05 -12.07
N PRO A 71 -6.39 23.18 -12.82
CA PRO A 71 -7.71 23.39 -12.23
C PRO A 71 -8.22 22.26 -11.32
N ASN A 72 -7.59 21.09 -11.37
CA ASN A 72 -7.90 19.89 -10.60
C ASN A 72 -6.77 19.51 -9.61
N GLN A 73 -5.98 20.50 -9.17
CA GLN A 73 -5.04 20.30 -8.06
C GLN A 73 -5.78 19.74 -6.83
N GLN A 74 -5.28 18.64 -6.28
CA GLN A 74 -5.94 17.89 -5.21
C GLN A 74 -4.93 17.08 -4.38
N MET A 75 -5.36 16.56 -3.23
CA MET A 75 -4.68 15.45 -2.55
C MET A 75 -5.04 14.12 -3.24
N GLY A 76 -4.18 13.11 -3.11
CA GLY A 76 -4.44 11.78 -3.64
C GLY A 76 -5.50 11.00 -2.85
N ASP A 77 -5.78 9.78 -3.30
CA ASP A 77 -6.76 8.86 -2.70
C ASP A 77 -6.23 7.43 -2.65
N GLY A 78 -5.22 7.21 -1.82
CA GLY A 78 -4.54 5.93 -1.70
C GLY A 78 -5.45 4.74 -1.34
N GLY A 79 -4.94 3.53 -1.49
CA GLY A 79 -5.65 2.33 -1.04
C GLY A 79 -4.97 1.04 -1.46
N TYR A 80 -5.11 -0.01 -0.65
CA TYR A 80 -4.49 -1.29 -0.93
C TYR A 80 -5.37 -2.46 -0.53
N ILE A 81 -5.49 -3.47 -1.40
CA ILE A 81 -6.14 -4.73 -1.09
C ILE A 81 -5.34 -5.90 -1.66
N MET A 82 -5.19 -6.96 -0.87
CA MET A 82 -4.36 -8.12 -1.21
C MET A 82 -4.97 -9.41 -0.67
N GLN A 83 -4.72 -10.51 -1.37
CA GLN A 83 -5.10 -11.84 -0.95
C GLN A 83 -4.08 -12.89 -1.41
N VAL A 84 -3.79 -13.89 -0.57
CA VAL A 84 -2.79 -14.95 -0.87
C VAL A 84 -3.40 -16.33 -0.73
N THR A 85 -3.32 -17.14 -1.79
CA THR A 85 -3.85 -18.50 -1.85
C THR A 85 -2.72 -19.52 -1.79
N ASP A 86 -2.81 -20.52 -0.91
CA ASP A 86 -1.99 -21.73 -1.00
C ASP A 86 -2.48 -22.55 -2.18
N MET A 87 -1.63 -22.72 -3.20
CA MET A 87 -2.02 -23.34 -4.47
C MET A 87 -2.20 -24.86 -4.37
N GLU A 88 -1.72 -25.50 -3.30
CA GLU A 88 -1.93 -26.94 -3.07
C GLU A 88 -3.30 -27.21 -2.45
N SER A 89 -3.70 -26.43 -1.44
CA SER A 89 -5.01 -26.58 -0.78
C SER A 89 -6.14 -25.81 -1.46
N GLY A 90 -5.82 -24.72 -2.16
CA GLY A 90 -6.78 -23.74 -2.66
C GLY A 90 -7.34 -22.83 -1.58
N GLU A 91 -6.80 -22.86 -0.36
CA GLU A 91 -7.26 -22.03 0.76
C GLU A 91 -6.62 -20.65 0.74
N ARG A 92 -7.40 -19.64 1.13
CA ARG A 92 -6.91 -18.29 1.37
C ARG A 92 -6.17 -18.26 2.71
N VAL A 93 -4.85 -18.05 2.67
CA VAL A 93 -3.98 -18.13 3.85
C VAL A 93 -3.72 -16.77 4.50
N VAL A 94 -3.86 -15.68 3.74
CA VAL A 94 -3.85 -14.32 4.27
C VAL A 94 -4.62 -13.38 3.34
N VAL A 95 -5.25 -12.37 3.93
CA VAL A 95 -5.87 -11.25 3.23
C VAL A 95 -5.38 -9.94 3.86
N SER A 96 -5.52 -8.83 3.15
CA SER A 96 -5.35 -7.50 3.74
C SER A 96 -6.51 -7.20 4.69
N ASP A 97 -6.20 -6.90 5.94
CA ASP A 97 -7.17 -6.54 6.98
C ASP A 97 -6.47 -5.78 8.13
N ALA A 98 -7.21 -5.47 9.19
CA ALA A 98 -6.70 -4.77 10.36
C ALA A 98 -5.68 -5.58 11.21
N SER A 99 -5.37 -6.83 10.86
CA SER A 99 -4.35 -7.64 11.57
C SER A 99 -2.92 -7.29 11.17
N TRP A 100 -2.75 -6.57 10.06
CA TRP A 100 -1.47 -6.12 9.54
C TRP A 100 -0.82 -5.09 10.47
N ARG A 101 0.48 -4.86 10.28
CA ARG A 101 1.24 -3.80 10.97
C ARG A 101 1.81 -2.85 9.94
N CYS A 102 1.59 -1.55 10.13
CA CYS A 102 1.98 -0.52 9.18
C CYS A 102 2.65 0.68 9.87
N LEU A 103 3.55 1.31 9.12
CA LEU A 103 4.23 2.56 9.44
C LEU A 103 4.09 3.51 8.26
N THR A 104 3.58 4.72 8.51
CA THR A 104 3.62 5.80 7.53
C THR A 104 4.96 6.51 7.64
N ILE A 105 5.63 6.67 6.49
CA ILE A 105 6.93 7.35 6.38
C ILE A 105 6.86 8.59 5.49
N HIS A 106 5.70 8.89 4.90
CA HIS A 106 5.44 10.15 4.23
C HIS A 106 4.01 10.57 4.55
N GLU A 107 3.87 11.69 5.25
CA GLU A 107 2.59 12.33 5.52
C GLU A 107 2.62 13.77 4.98
N ALA A 108 1.79 14.04 3.97
CA ALA A 108 1.61 15.36 3.40
C ALA A 108 0.27 15.43 2.64
N PRO A 109 -0.41 16.58 2.60
CA PRO A 109 -0.09 17.79 3.36
C PRO A 109 -0.41 17.62 4.86
N LEU A 110 0.38 18.25 5.74
CA LEU A 110 0.00 18.38 7.16
C LEU A 110 -1.09 19.45 7.37
N ASN A 111 -1.28 20.31 6.38
CA ASN A 111 -2.33 21.32 6.32
C ASN A 111 -3.20 21.13 5.07
N LYS A 112 -4.30 20.37 5.17
CA LYS A 112 -5.22 20.10 4.05
C LYS A 112 -5.80 21.36 3.38
N GLU A 113 -5.88 22.49 4.08
CA GLU A 113 -6.35 23.76 3.49
C GLU A 113 -5.39 24.29 2.40
N CYS A 114 -4.15 23.76 2.32
CA CYS A 114 -3.18 24.09 1.30
C CYS A 114 -3.53 23.52 -0.09
N GLU A 115 -4.54 22.67 -0.22
CA GLU A 115 -4.89 21.99 -1.48
C GLU A 115 -5.04 22.97 -2.65
N SER A 116 -5.55 24.18 -2.39
CA SER A 116 -5.72 25.23 -3.40
C SER A 116 -4.56 26.23 -3.50
N SER A 117 -3.44 25.96 -2.81
CA SER A 117 -2.30 26.87 -2.76
C SER A 117 -1.62 27.01 -4.13
N ALA A 118 -1.22 28.24 -4.46
CA ALA A 118 -0.36 28.53 -5.61
C ALA A 118 1.13 28.32 -5.30
N SER A 119 1.49 27.95 -4.07
CA SER A 119 2.86 27.65 -3.64
C SER A 119 2.86 26.47 -2.63
N PRO A 120 2.44 25.25 -3.04
CA PRO A 120 2.23 24.13 -2.12
C PRO A 120 3.44 23.74 -1.28
N LEU A 121 4.65 23.84 -1.83
CA LEU A 121 5.89 23.54 -1.11
C LEU A 121 6.16 24.47 0.08
N ASP A 122 5.56 25.67 0.11
CA ASP A 122 5.66 26.60 1.22
C ASP A 122 4.50 26.45 2.23
N ASP A 123 3.33 25.99 1.76
CA ASP A 123 2.06 26.07 2.53
C ASP A 123 1.54 24.72 3.07
N CYS A 124 1.91 23.60 2.43
CA CYS A 124 1.31 22.30 2.74
C CYS A 124 1.94 21.60 3.94
N GLU A 125 3.24 21.81 4.15
CA GLU A 125 4.06 21.10 5.15
C GLU A 125 4.03 19.57 4.97
N TRP A 126 5.04 18.87 5.48
CA TRP A 126 5.13 17.42 5.38
C TRP A 126 5.98 16.83 6.50
N GLU A 127 5.72 15.57 6.82
CA GLU A 127 6.58 14.72 7.65
C GLU A 127 7.11 13.56 6.80
N ILE A 128 8.45 13.42 6.74
CA ILE A 128 9.10 12.36 5.98
C ILE A 128 10.06 11.60 6.91
N GLY A 129 9.84 10.30 7.00
CA GLY A 129 10.71 9.34 7.67
C GLY A 129 11.51 8.50 6.67
N GLU A 130 12.58 7.88 7.16
CA GLU A 130 13.33 6.88 6.41
C GLU A 130 12.75 5.47 6.65
N GLU A 131 12.94 4.56 5.70
CA GLU A 131 12.69 3.14 5.94
C GLU A 131 13.56 2.64 7.11
N PRO A 132 12.99 2.03 8.18
CA PRO A 132 13.80 1.57 9.29
C PRO A 132 14.79 0.47 8.88
N ASP A 133 16.05 0.55 9.31
CA ASP A 133 17.08 -0.43 8.96
C ASP A 133 16.63 -1.87 9.24
N GLY A 134 16.61 -2.71 8.20
CA GLY A 134 16.26 -4.13 8.31
C GLY A 134 14.79 -4.42 8.63
N TRP A 135 13.89 -3.42 8.55
CA TRP A 135 12.45 -3.68 8.40
C TRP A 135 12.33 -4.48 7.11
N LYS A 136 12.10 -5.77 7.12
CA LYS A 136 11.91 -6.66 5.95
C LYS A 136 12.37 -8.03 6.42
N SER A 137 13.46 -8.07 7.18
CA SER A 137 13.84 -9.24 7.96
C SER A 137 12.68 -9.81 8.79
N ALA A 138 12.50 -11.13 8.76
CA ALA A 138 11.61 -11.85 9.66
C ALA A 138 11.86 -11.60 11.17
N ALA A 139 13.06 -11.14 11.56
CA ALA A 139 13.41 -10.86 12.95
C ALA A 139 13.14 -9.41 13.39
N PHE A 140 12.64 -8.55 12.50
CA PHE A 140 12.34 -7.16 12.82
C PHE A 140 11.18 -7.06 13.83
N ASP A 141 11.35 -6.19 14.84
CA ASP A 141 10.33 -5.90 15.84
C ASP A 141 9.44 -4.73 15.37
N ASP A 142 8.25 -5.06 14.87
CA ASP A 142 7.23 -4.11 14.43
C ASP A 142 6.20 -3.78 15.51
N ALA A 143 6.48 -4.07 16.80
CA ALA A 143 5.53 -3.82 17.88
C ALA A 143 5.14 -2.33 18.04
N ALA A 144 5.99 -1.41 17.58
CA ALA A 144 5.71 0.02 17.55
C ALA A 144 4.82 0.45 16.37
N TRP A 145 4.67 -0.41 15.35
CA TRP A 145 3.83 -0.15 14.19
C TRP A 145 2.36 -0.39 14.55
N VAL A 146 1.49 0.39 13.93
CA VAL A 146 0.05 0.37 14.24
C VAL A 146 -0.69 -0.53 13.25
N ALA A 147 -1.88 -0.98 13.63
CA ALA A 147 -2.77 -1.59 12.65
C ALA A 147 -3.18 -0.53 11.60
N PRO A 148 -3.29 -0.89 10.32
CA PRO A 148 -3.85 0.01 9.33
C PRO A 148 -5.33 0.30 9.61
N SER A 149 -5.83 1.39 9.05
CA SER A 149 -7.27 1.61 8.98
C SER A 149 -7.88 0.74 7.88
N VAL A 150 -9.12 0.34 8.07
CA VAL A 150 -9.91 -0.37 7.06
C VAL A 150 -10.91 0.59 6.42
N TYR A 151 -10.97 0.55 5.09
CA TYR A 151 -11.84 1.40 4.28
C TYR A 151 -12.81 0.57 3.46
N THR A 152 -13.95 1.15 3.10
CA THR A 152 -14.88 0.52 2.16
C THR A 152 -14.50 0.82 0.72
N SER A 153 -15.00 0.02 -0.22
CA SER A 153 -14.82 0.29 -1.65
C SER A 153 -15.45 1.62 -2.08
N GLU A 154 -16.46 2.14 -1.38
CA GLU A 154 -17.02 3.46 -1.66
C GLU A 154 -16.09 4.60 -1.22
N GLN A 155 -15.24 4.38 -0.21
CA GLN A 155 -14.26 5.36 0.24
C GLN A 155 -13.05 5.39 -0.70
N VAL A 156 -12.51 4.22 -1.04
CA VAL A 156 -11.34 4.07 -1.93
C VAL A 156 -11.70 4.29 -3.41
N GLN A 157 -12.93 3.96 -3.81
CA GLN A 157 -13.40 4.06 -5.19
C GLN A 157 -12.46 3.38 -6.20
N PRO A 158 -12.11 2.10 -6.03
CA PRO A 158 -11.06 1.45 -6.81
C PRO A 158 -11.33 1.52 -8.31
N LYS A 159 -10.27 1.73 -9.08
CA LYS A 159 -10.31 1.87 -10.53
C LYS A 159 -9.89 0.57 -11.22
N GLU A 160 -9.29 0.70 -12.40
CA GLU A 160 -8.93 -0.34 -13.35
C GLU A 160 -8.30 -1.59 -12.69
N GLY A 161 -8.57 -2.78 -13.25
CA GLY A 161 -8.05 -4.06 -12.75
C GLY A 161 -8.75 -4.62 -11.51
N TYR A 162 -9.23 -3.80 -10.56
CA TYR A 162 -9.84 -4.28 -9.30
C TYR A 162 -10.97 -5.29 -9.52
N ASN A 163 -11.87 -5.03 -10.48
CA ASN A 163 -13.03 -5.89 -10.76
C ASN A 163 -12.68 -7.15 -11.56
N GLU A 164 -11.42 -7.33 -11.98
CA GLU A 164 -10.94 -8.53 -12.68
C GLU A 164 -10.55 -9.64 -11.69
N ILE A 165 -10.30 -9.27 -10.44
CA ILE A 165 -9.98 -10.18 -9.32
C ILE A 165 -11.27 -10.52 -8.55
N SER A 166 -11.45 -11.79 -8.24
CA SER A 166 -12.51 -12.24 -7.33
C SER A 166 -12.00 -12.19 -5.89
N TRP A 167 -12.26 -11.07 -5.22
CA TRP A 167 -11.83 -10.85 -3.84
C TRP A 167 -12.55 -11.78 -2.86
N ASP A 168 -11.77 -12.32 -1.93
CA ASP A 168 -12.28 -12.99 -0.74
C ASP A 168 -13.17 -12.01 0.05
N PRO A 169 -14.35 -12.41 0.54
CA PRO A 169 -15.22 -11.51 1.30
C PRO A 169 -14.57 -10.96 2.59
N ASP A 170 -13.53 -11.62 3.11
CA ASP A 170 -12.78 -11.15 4.27
C ASP A 170 -11.61 -10.23 3.88
N ALA A 171 -11.27 -10.09 2.59
CA ALA A 171 -10.28 -9.13 2.14
C ALA A 171 -10.82 -7.70 2.21
N GLN A 172 -10.04 -6.80 2.80
CA GLN A 172 -10.42 -5.42 3.07
C GLN A 172 -9.41 -4.45 2.46
N PHE A 173 -9.89 -3.29 2.05
CA PHE A 173 -8.99 -2.18 1.75
C PHE A 173 -8.34 -1.70 3.04
N ILE A 174 -7.01 -1.64 3.03
CA ILE A 174 -6.19 -1.12 4.12
C ILE A 174 -5.39 0.08 3.65
N TRP A 175 -5.20 1.05 4.56
CA TRP A 175 -4.28 2.17 4.36
C TRP A 175 -3.82 2.74 5.70
N GLY A 176 -3.16 3.90 5.66
CA GLY A 176 -2.82 4.68 6.85
C GLY A 176 -4.06 5.19 7.61
N ALA A 177 -3.86 6.12 8.53
CA ALA A 177 -4.96 6.72 9.26
C ALA A 177 -5.85 7.62 8.38
N ASP A 178 -5.28 8.12 7.27
CA ASP A 178 -5.92 9.03 6.34
C ASP A 178 -5.57 8.62 4.89
N LEU A 179 -6.58 8.51 4.03
CA LEU A 179 -6.40 8.12 2.61
C LEU A 179 -5.69 9.20 1.80
N GLU A 180 -5.84 10.47 2.20
CA GLU A 180 -5.44 11.62 1.39
C GLU A 180 -4.04 12.13 1.77
N THR A 181 -3.60 11.91 3.02
CA THR A 181 -2.32 12.49 3.48
C THR A 181 -1.23 11.47 3.72
N HIS A 182 -1.54 10.19 3.89
CA HIS A 182 -0.53 9.16 4.12
C HIS A 182 -0.03 8.63 2.77
N ASN A 183 1.00 9.26 2.20
CA ASN A 183 1.42 9.00 0.82
C ASN A 183 2.39 7.83 0.67
N THR A 184 3.07 7.41 1.74
CA THR A 184 3.95 6.23 1.70
C THR A 184 3.87 5.44 2.99
N LEU A 185 3.59 4.15 2.84
CA LEU A 185 3.46 3.21 3.94
C LEU A 185 4.36 2.01 3.75
N LEU A 186 4.88 1.52 4.87
CA LEU A 186 5.53 0.23 5.00
C LEU A 186 4.60 -0.66 5.79
N CYS A 187 4.28 -1.84 5.29
CA CYS A 187 3.39 -2.77 5.97
C CYS A 187 3.95 -4.19 6.01
N ARG A 188 3.57 -4.94 7.05
CA ARG A 188 4.04 -6.28 7.34
C ARG A 188 2.87 -7.17 7.72
N VAL A 189 2.93 -8.42 7.26
CA VAL A 189 2.04 -9.50 7.68
C VAL A 189 2.79 -10.83 7.72
N THR A 190 2.41 -11.71 8.65
CA THR A 190 2.96 -13.07 8.73
C THR A 190 1.93 -14.06 8.19
N VAL A 191 2.37 -14.97 7.33
CA VAL A 191 1.59 -16.11 6.86
C VAL A 191 1.94 -17.33 7.70
N GLU A 192 0.94 -17.85 8.40
CA GLU A 192 1.06 -19.04 9.24
C GLU A 192 0.90 -20.34 8.42
N GLY A 193 1.29 -21.48 8.99
CA GLY A 193 1.45 -22.77 8.28
C GLY A 193 0.31 -23.77 8.35
#